data_AF-A0A949QW50-F1
#
_entry.id   AF-A0A949QW50-F1
#
_cell.length_a   1.000
_cell.length_b   1.000
_cell.length_c   1.000
_cell.angle_alpha   90.00
_cell.angle_beta   90.00
_cell.angle_gamma   90.00
#
_symmetry.space_group_name_H-M   'P 1'
#
loop_
_entity.id
_entity.type
_entity.pdbx_description
1 polymer ?
#
loop_
_entity_poly.entity_id
_entity_poly.type
_entity_poly.pdbx_seq_one_letter_code
_entity_poly.pdbx_strand_id
1 'polypeptide(L)' 'MNAEQLRSLARLLDYVAEDEQKHFEDSSPEERDNHIHLDIQILQDYLTQQQGDLTT' A
#
# COMPACT_ATOMS: atom_id res chain seq x y z
N MET A 1 3.95 -12.80 8.07
CA MET A 1 2.81 -13.19 7.22
C MET A 1 3.19 -14.42 6.42
N ASN A 2 2.26 -15.35 6.18
CA ASN A 2 2.47 -16.45 5.24
C ASN A 2 2.28 -15.97 3.78
N ALA A 3 2.64 -16.82 2.80
CA ALA A 3 2.58 -16.45 1.38
C ALA A 3 1.17 -16.09 0.90
N GLU A 4 0.13 -16.73 1.44
CA GLU A 4 -1.27 -16.43 1.10
C GLU A 4 -1.75 -15.10 1.67
N GLN A 5 -1.30 -14.76 2.89
CA GLN A 5 -1.55 -13.46 3.52
C GLN A 5 -0.86 -12.34 2.75
N LEU A 6 0.39 -12.53 2.31
CA LEU A 6 1.10 -11.53 1.48
C LEU A 6 0.41 -11.33 0.13
N ARG A 7 -0.03 -12.41 -0.54
CA ARG A 7 -0.81 -12.31 -1.79
C ARG A 7 -2.16 -11.66 -1.60
N SER A 8 -2.83 -11.92 -0.48
CA SER A 8 -4.14 -11.31 -0.19
C SER A 8 -4.00 -9.83 0.19
N LEU A 9 -2.94 -9.47 0.91
CA LEU A 9 -2.57 -8.09 1.18
C LEU A 9 -2.25 -7.34 -0.11
N ALA A 10 -1.43 -7.90 -1.00
CA ALA A 10 -1.10 -7.29 -2.29
C ALA A 10 -2.36 -6.96 -3.10
N ARG A 11 -3.28 -7.93 -3.23
CA ARG A 11 -4.57 -7.71 -3.92
C ARG A 11 -5.44 -6.65 -3.25
N LEU A 12 -5.45 -6.60 -1.92
CA LEU A 12 -6.22 -5.61 -1.18
C LEU A 12 -5.66 -4.21 -1.41
N LEU A 13 -4.33 -4.05 -1.31
CA LEU A 13 -3.65 -2.78 -1.53
C LEU A 13 -3.87 -2.28 -2.96
N ASP A 14 -3.73 -3.15 -3.97
CA ASP A 14 -3.99 -2.77 -5.37
C ASP A 14 -5.45 -2.35 -5.60
N TYR A 15 -6.40 -3.01 -4.91
CA TYR A 15 -7.82 -2.67 -5.02
C TYR A 15 -8.15 -1.28 -4.44
N VAL A 16 -7.55 -0.92 -3.30
CA VAL A 16 -7.84 0.35 -2.62
C VAL A 16 -6.92 1.49 -3.06
N ALA A 17 -5.77 1.19 -3.68
CA ALA A 17 -4.75 2.19 -4.01
C ALA A 17 -5.28 3.31 -4.91
N GLU A 18 -6.06 2.99 -5.94
CA GLU A 18 -6.57 4.01 -6.88
C GLU A 18 -7.56 4.97 -6.20
N ASP A 19 -8.44 4.43 -5.36
CA ASP A 19 -9.47 5.20 -4.65
C ASP A 19 -8.81 6.09 -3.58
N GLU A 20 -7.91 5.50 -2.78
CA GLU A 20 -7.19 6.22 -1.73
C GLU A 20 -6.20 7.25 -2.28
N GLN A 21 -5.65 7.05 -3.47
CA GLN A 21 -4.86 8.08 -4.15
C GLN A 21 -5.72 9.29 -4.52
N LYS A 22 -6.90 9.07 -5.10
CA LYS A 22 -7.84 10.17 -5.43
C LYS A 22 -8.26 10.90 -4.16
N HIS A 23 -8.61 10.17 -3.11
CA HIS A 23 -8.94 10.76 -1.81
C HIS A 23 -7.78 11.56 -1.21
N PHE A 24 -6.54 11.08 -1.34
CA PHE A 24 -5.36 11.81 -0.89
C PHE A 24 -5.14 13.11 -1.67
N GLU A 25 -5.30 13.07 -2.99
CA GLU A 25 -5.18 14.24 -3.86
C GLU A 25 -6.28 15.28 -3.60
N ASP A 26 -7.49 14.85 -3.26
CA ASP A 26 -8.62 15.73 -2.92
C ASP A 26 -8.58 16.22 -1.45
N SER A 27 -7.84 15.53 -0.58
CA SER A 27 -7.73 15.88 0.85
C SER A 27 -6.94 17.16 1.10
N SER A 28 -7.29 17.86 2.17
CA SER A 28 -6.57 19.05 2.62
C SER A 28 -5.14 18.69 3.07
N PRO A 29 -4.16 19.61 3.00
CA PRO A 29 -2.79 19.33 3.42
C PRO A 29 -2.67 18.79 4.87
N GLU A 30 -3.54 19.25 5.77
CA GLU A 30 -3.57 18.80 7.17
C GLU A 30 -4.11 17.36 7.31
N GLU A 31 -4.99 16.93 6.41
CA GLU A 31 -5.56 15.57 6.40
C GLU A 31 -4.60 14.57 5.73
N ARG A 32 -3.74 15.05 4.81
CA ARG A 32 -2.74 14.24 4.12
C ARG A 32 -1.69 13.64 5.05
N ASP A 33 -1.31 14.35 6.11
CA ASP A 33 -0.26 13.90 7.05
C ASP A 33 -0.58 12.56 7.75
N ASN A 34 -1.86 12.19 7.84
CA ASN A 34 -2.31 10.91 8.45
C ASN A 34 -3.20 10.09 7.50
N HIS A 35 -3.09 10.34 6.19
CA HIS A 35 -3.94 9.67 5.22
C HIS A 35 -3.44 8.25 4.93
N ILE A 36 -4.35 7.27 4.92
CA ILE A 36 -4.06 5.85 4.73
C ILE A 36 -3.34 5.53 3.41
N HIS A 37 -3.44 6.43 2.42
CA HIS A 37 -2.64 6.38 1.20
C HIS A 37 -1.13 6.25 1.46
N LEU A 38 -0.61 6.91 2.50
CA LEU A 38 0.79 6.81 2.89
C LEU A 38 1.12 5.41 3.43
N ASP A 39 0.26 4.83 4.25
CA ASP A 39 0.40 3.45 4.73
C ASP A 39 0.34 2.44 3.58
N ILE A 40 -0.52 2.68 2.59
CA ILE A 40 -0.61 1.84 1.38
C ILE A 40 0.72 1.83 0.64
N GLN A 41 1.37 2.99 0.46
CA GLN A 41 2.69 3.09 -0.18
C GLN A 41 3.75 2.31 0.60
N ILE A 42 3.81 2.47 1.92
CA ILE A 42 4.76 1.75 2.80
C ILE A 42 4.57 0.22 2.66
N LEU A 43 3.32 -0.25 2.64
CA LEU A 43 3.02 -1.67 2.54
C LEU A 43 3.28 -2.24 1.14
N GLN A 44 3.05 -1.46 0.07
CA GLN A 44 3.42 -1.84 -1.30
C GLN A 44 4.94 -1.95 -1.47
N ASP A 45 5.70 -1.01 -0.89
CA ASP A 45 7.17 -1.06 -0.87
C ASP A 45 7.68 -2.28 -0.10
N TYR A 46 7.08 -2.57 1.07
CA TYR A 46 7.41 -3.77 1.84
C TYR A 46 7.18 -5.06 1.04
N LEU A 47 6.06 -5.16 0.32
CA LEU A 47 5.77 -6.32 -0.53
C LEU A 47 6.74 -6.44 -1.71
N THR A 48 7.16 -5.32 -2.29
CA THR A 48 8.13 -5.28 -3.38
C THR A 48 9.51 -5.76 -2.90
N GLN A 49 9.95 -5.29 -1.74
CA GLN A 49 11.21 -5.72 -1.11
C GLN A 49 11.19 -7.21 -0.76
N GLN A 50 10.09 -7.71 -0.19
CA GLN A 50 9.93 -9.14 0.11
C GLN A 50 10.00 -10.02 -1.14
N GLN A 51 9.46 -9.57 -2.28
CA GLN A 51 9.58 -10.30 -3.54
C GLN A 51 11.01 -10.31 -4.09
N GLY A 52 11.76 -9.22 -3.91
CA GLY A 52 13.18 -9.14 -4.29
C GLY A 52 14.08 -10.04 -3.43
N ASP A 53 13.90 -10.02 -2.11
CA ASP A 53 14.65 -10.88 -1.17
C ASP A 53 14.36 -12.39 -1.36
N LEU A 54 13.18 -12.76 -1.85
CA LEU A 54 12.85 -14.15 -2.18
C LEU A 54 13.51 -14.66 -3.48
N THR A 55 14.14 -13.79 -4.26
CA THR A 55 14.75 -14.12 -5.57
C THR A 55 16.28 -14.08 -5.59
N THR A 56 16.94 -13.85 -4.44
CA THR A 56 18.41 -13.81 -4.28
C THR A 56 18.90 -14.96 -3.41
#